data_AF-A0A371YXL9-F1
#
_entry.id   AF-A0A371YXL9-F1
#
_cell.length_a   1.000
_cell.length_b   1.000
_cell.length_c   1.000
_cell.angle_alpha   90.00
_cell.angle_beta   90.00
_cell.angle_gamma   90.00
#
_symmetry.space_group_name_H-M   'P 1'
#
loop_
_entity.id
_entity.type
_entity.pdbx_description
1 polymer ?
#
loop_
_entity_poly.entity_id
_entity_poly.type
_entity_poly.pdbx_seq_one_letter_code
_entity_poly.pdbx_strand_id
1 'polypeptide(L)'
;MSAMVEIPILIAQLYQIVDRLEQIVPSRKFTPDGHLVGSIGEAVAEYSYGLTLLPASFKQYDTISAESRHAQIKLTQGSSIAISYACEHLLVLHLDRHKGSLRGL
;
A
#
# COMPACT_ATOMS: atom_id res chain seq x y z
N MET A 1 14.66 -15.20 -2.99
CA MET A 1 13.19 -15.10 -3.14
C MET A 1 12.90 -13.88 -4.00
N SER A 2 11.84 -13.87 -4.82
CA SER A 2 11.46 -12.65 -5.53
C SER A 2 10.77 -11.69 -4.56
N ALA A 3 10.86 -10.38 -4.81
CA ALA A 3 10.22 -9.35 -3.98
C ALA A 3 8.72 -9.63 -3.76
N MET A 4 8.03 -10.15 -4.78
CA MET A 4 6.61 -10.51 -4.72
C MET A 4 6.28 -11.69 -3.80
N VAL A 5 7.25 -12.53 -3.43
CA VAL A 5 7.06 -13.58 -2.42
C VAL A 5 7.38 -13.07 -1.03
N GLU A 6 8.40 -12.21 -0.90
CA GLU A 6 8.88 -11.73 0.40
C GLU A 6 8.01 -10.60 0.97
N ILE A 7 7.54 -9.66 0.14
CA ILE A 7 6.74 -8.52 0.58
C ILE A 7 5.48 -8.95 1.38
N PRO A 8 4.64 -9.90 0.90
CA PRO A 8 3.48 -10.34 1.69
C PRO A 8 3.86 -10.95 3.04
N ILE A 9 4.98 -11.69 3.12
CA ILE A 9 5.46 -12.28 4.37
C ILE A 9 5.84 -11.18 5.36
N LEU A 10 6.60 -10.18 4.90
CA LEU A 10 7.03 -9.05 5.74
C LEU A 10 5.84 -8.20 6.20
N ILE A 11 4.83 -8.01 5.35
CA ILE A 11 3.60 -7.30 5.73
C ILE A 11 2.85 -8.07 6.83
N ALA A 12 2.66 -9.38 6.66
CA ALA A 12 2.01 -10.20 7.68
C ALA A 12 2.77 -10.14 9.02
N GLN A 13 4.10 -10.23 8.98
CA GLN A 13 4.97 -10.09 10.15
C GLN A 13 4.86 -8.71 10.81
N LEU A 14 4.84 -7.64 10.02
CA LEU A 14 4.65 -6.27 10.52
C LEU A 14 3.36 -6.17 11.33
N TYR A 15 2.23 -6.67 10.80
CA TYR A 15 0.96 -6.61 11.53
C TYR A 15 0.91 -7.54 12.74
N GLN A 16 1.59 -8.68 12.72
CA GLN A 16 1.77 -9.51 13.91
C GLN A 16 2.55 -8.78 15.01
N ILE A 17 3.59 -8.02 14.64
CA ILE A 17 4.35 -7.18 15.58
C ILE A 17 3.46 -6.07 16.15
N VAL A 18 2.69 -5.39 15.30
CA VAL A 18 1.70 -4.38 15.73
C VAL A 18 0.72 -4.97 16.74
N ASP A 19 0.14 -6.14 16.44
CA ASP A 19 -0.78 -6.82 17.35
C ASP A 19 -0.12 -7.17 18.69
N ARG A 20 1.14 -7.62 18.65
CA ARG A 20 1.89 -7.95 19.87
C ARG A 20 2.18 -6.70 20.72
N LEU A 21 2.50 -5.57 20.10
CA LEU A 21 2.70 -4.31 20.80
C LEU A 21 1.40 -3.83 21.46
N GLU A 22 0.27 -3.93 20.77
CA GLU A 22 -1.04 -3.57 21.34
C GLU A 22 -1.48 -4.52 22.47
N GLN A 23 -1.11 -5.79 22.44
CA GLN A 23 -1.32 -6.72 23.57
C GLN A 23 -0.52 -6.32 24.81
N ILE A 24 0.72 -5.86 24.63
CA ILE A 24 1.62 -5.46 25.74
C ILE A 24 1.19 -4.10 26.30
N VAL A 25 0.71 -3.19 25.45
CA VAL A 25 0.28 -1.83 25.85
C VAL A 25 -1.16 -1.57 25.38
N PRO A 26 -2.19 -2.12 26.06
CA PRO A 26 -3.58 -2.06 25.60
C PRO A 26 -4.15 -0.64 25.46
N SER A 27 -3.58 0.33 26.19
CA SER A 27 -4.00 1.74 26.14
C SER A 27 -3.48 2.50 24.93
N ARG A 28 -2.60 1.89 24.10
CA ARG A 28 -1.97 2.56 22.96
C ARG A 28 -2.16 1.76 21.68
N LYS A 29 -2.53 2.48 20.62
CA LYS A 29 -2.54 1.96 19.25
C LYS A 29 -1.17 2.09 18.60
N PHE A 30 -0.78 1.05 17.86
CA PHE A 30 0.47 0.97 17.09
C PHE A 30 0.19 0.91 15.58
N THR A 31 -0.93 1.50 15.15
CA THR A 31 -1.35 1.57 13.75
C THR A 31 -0.20 2.07 12.87
N PRO A 32 0.21 1.31 11.83
CA PRO A 32 1.12 1.81 10.80
C PRO A 32 0.63 3.13 10.22
N ASP A 33 1.53 4.08 10.03
CA ASP A 33 1.16 5.37 9.47
C ASP A 33 0.86 5.29 7.96
N GLY A 34 0.24 6.35 7.44
CA GLY A 34 -0.14 6.40 6.03
C GLY A 34 1.07 6.39 5.07
N HIS A 35 2.25 6.81 5.51
CA HIS A 35 3.45 6.81 4.66
C HIS A 35 3.98 5.40 4.46
N LEU A 36 4.09 4.60 5.53
CA LEU A 36 4.52 3.21 5.44
C LEU A 36 3.52 2.40 4.60
N VAL A 37 2.22 2.56 4.87
CA VAL A 37 1.16 1.87 4.12
C VAL A 37 1.14 2.32 2.65
N GLY A 38 1.34 3.62 2.37
CA GLY A 38 1.47 4.14 1.01
C GLY A 38 2.64 3.51 0.25
N SER A 39 3.83 3.49 0.87
CA SER A 39 5.05 2.91 0.28
C SER A 39 4.88 1.42 -0.05
N ILE A 40 4.17 0.66 0.77
CA ILE A 40 3.83 -0.75 0.50
C ILE A 40 2.95 -0.86 -0.76
N GLY A 41 1.92 -0.01 -0.86
CA GLY A 41 1.03 -0.01 -2.02
C GLY A 41 1.76 0.33 -3.31
N GLU A 42 2.60 1.36 -3.27
CA GLU A 42 3.45 1.81 -4.38
C GLU A 42 4.40 0.71 -4.86
N ALA A 43 5.14 0.08 -3.95
CA ALA A 43 6.05 -1.00 -4.29
C ALA A 43 5.32 -2.17 -4.95
N VAL A 44 4.20 -2.62 -4.38
CA VAL A 44 3.42 -3.74 -4.94
C VAL A 44 2.84 -3.38 -6.31
N ALA A 45 2.40 -2.13 -6.50
CA ALA A 45 1.87 -1.66 -7.77
C ALA A 45 2.92 -1.68 -8.90
N GLU A 46 4.13 -1.18 -8.62
CA GLU A 46 5.26 -1.23 -9.57
C GLU A 46 5.53 -2.67 -10.03
N TYR A 47 5.70 -3.60 -9.08
CA TYR A 47 5.98 -4.99 -9.41
C TYR A 47 4.83 -5.73 -10.10
N SER A 48 3.58 -5.47 -9.69
CA SER A 48 2.44 -6.28 -10.14
C SER A 48 1.80 -5.76 -11.43
N TYR A 49 1.93 -4.47 -11.72
CA TYR A 49 1.27 -3.82 -12.86
C TYR A 49 2.26 -3.22 -13.87
N GLY A 50 3.57 -3.37 -13.65
CA GLY A 50 4.60 -2.84 -14.56
C GLY A 50 4.56 -1.31 -14.67
N LEU A 51 4.16 -0.65 -13.58
CA LEU A 51 4.09 0.80 -13.49
C LEU A 51 5.44 1.36 -13.06
N THR A 52 5.81 2.55 -13.54
CA THR A 52 7.02 3.25 -13.08
C THR A 52 6.64 4.23 -11.99
N LEU A 53 7.28 4.14 -10.81
CA LEU A 53 7.07 5.10 -9.72
C LEU A 53 7.64 6.47 -10.07
N LEU A 54 6.86 7.51 -9.77
CA LEU A 54 7.32 8.89 -9.79
C LEU A 54 8.07 9.20 -8.48
N PRO A 55 8.88 10.27 -8.43
CA PRO A 55 9.53 10.67 -7.18
C PRO A 55 8.51 10.82 -6.04
N ALA A 56 8.87 10.33 -4.86
CA ALA A 56 8.01 10.41 -3.69
C ALA A 56 7.51 11.84 -3.45
N SER A 57 6.26 11.98 -3.02
CA SER A 57 5.58 13.27 -2.79
C SER A 57 5.24 14.07 -4.06
N PHE A 58 5.20 13.44 -5.23
CA PHE A 58 4.58 14.07 -6.41
C PHE A 58 3.08 14.27 -6.13
N LYS A 59 2.61 15.53 -6.16
CA LYS A 59 1.35 15.93 -5.52
C LYS A 59 0.08 15.21 -5.99
N GLN A 60 0.08 14.65 -7.20
CA GLN A 60 -1.15 14.20 -7.85
C GLN A 60 -1.11 12.75 -8.34
N TYR A 61 0.07 12.21 -8.61
CA TYR A 61 0.23 10.89 -9.24
C TYR A 61 1.40 10.17 -8.60
N ASP A 62 1.25 8.87 -8.40
CA ASP A 62 2.28 8.03 -7.80
C ASP A 62 3.05 7.26 -8.89
N THR A 63 2.41 7.02 -10.04
CA THR A 63 2.98 6.24 -11.14
C THR A 63 2.63 6.76 -12.53
N ILE A 64 3.43 6.31 -13.50
CA ILE A 64 3.17 6.42 -14.93
C ILE A 64 3.28 5.04 -15.60
N SER A 65 2.34 4.73 -16.51
CA SER A 65 2.39 3.50 -17.33
C SER A 65 3.28 3.66 -18.57
N ALA A 66 3.57 2.56 -19.26
CA ALA A 66 4.30 2.58 -20.54
C ALA A 66 3.59 3.38 -21.64
N GLU A 67 2.28 3.62 -21.50
CA GLU A 67 1.48 4.44 -22.42
C GLU A 67 1.31 5.89 -21.93
N SER A 68 2.17 6.34 -21.01
CA SER A 68 2.16 7.69 -20.44
C SER A 68 0.87 8.06 -19.69
N ARG A 69 0.14 7.06 -19.16
CA ARG A 69 -1.05 7.28 -18.35
C ARG A 69 -0.68 7.42 -16.89
N HIS A 70 -1.21 8.43 -16.22
CA HIS A 70 -0.91 8.69 -14.80
C HIS A 70 -1.90 7.97 -13.90
N ALA A 71 -1.41 7.37 -12.82
CA ALA A 71 -2.25 6.75 -11.82
C ALA A 71 -1.88 7.18 -10.40
N GLN A 72 -2.91 7.35 -9.58
CA GLN A 72 -2.79 7.40 -8.14
C GLN A 72 -2.98 5.98 -7.57
N ILE A 73 -2.22 5.64 -6.53
CA ILE A 73 -2.27 4.37 -5.83
C ILE A 73 -2.87 4.62 -4.45
N LYS A 74 -3.82 3.79 -4.05
CA LYS A 74 -4.37 3.76 -2.70
C LYS A 74 -4.34 2.35 -2.17
N LEU A 75 -3.64 2.15 -1.06
CA LEU A 75 -3.75 0.94 -0.26
C LEU A 75 -4.80 1.16 0.83
N THR A 76 -5.76 0.25 0.93
CA THR A 76 -6.80 0.30 1.96
C THR A 76 -7.00 -1.04 2.63
N GLN A 77 -7.45 -1.00 3.89
CA GLN A 77 -7.95 -2.15 4.65
C GLN A 77 -9.47 -2.03 4.88
N GLY A 78 -10.08 -0.93 4.45
CA GLY A 78 -11.49 -0.63 4.66
C GLY A 78 -12.33 -0.79 3.38
N SER A 79 -13.56 -0.31 3.46
CA SER A 79 -14.53 -0.32 2.36
C SER A 79 -14.55 0.97 1.54
N SER A 80 -13.73 1.95 1.90
CA SER A 80 -13.66 3.24 1.22
C SER A 80 -12.22 3.78 1.19
N ILE A 81 -12.02 4.76 0.32
CA ILE A 81 -10.78 5.52 0.18
C ILE A 81 -11.10 7.01 0.09
N ALA A 82 -10.16 7.84 0.52
CA ALA A 82 -10.21 9.29 0.33
C ALA A 82 -9.34 9.67 -0.88
N ILE A 83 -9.88 10.59 -1.69
CA ILE A 83 -9.19 11.16 -2.85
C ILE A 83 -9.11 12.67 -2.62
N SER A 84 -7.91 13.23 -2.67
CA SER A 84 -7.67 14.66 -2.43
C SER A 84 -7.65 15.49 -3.73
N TYR A 85 -7.41 14.84 -4.88
CA TYR A 85 -7.28 15.49 -6.18
C TYR A 85 -7.93 14.64 -7.26
N ALA A 86 -8.46 15.27 -8.31
CA ALA A 86 -8.88 14.53 -9.50
C ALA A 86 -7.68 13.79 -10.11
N CYS A 87 -7.85 12.51 -10.40
CA CYS A 87 -6.84 11.66 -11.03
C CYS A 87 -7.41 11.04 -12.30
N GLU A 88 -6.56 10.84 -13.31
CA GLU A 88 -6.93 10.18 -14.56
C GLU A 88 -7.24 8.70 -14.33
N HIS A 89 -6.36 8.02 -13.61
CA HIS A 89 -6.56 6.64 -13.16
C HIS A 89 -6.28 6.51 -11.67
N LEU A 90 -6.97 5.55 -11.07
CA LEU A 90 -6.84 5.19 -9.68
C LEU A 90 -6.69 3.67 -9.56
N LEU A 91 -5.59 3.23 -8.99
CA LEU A 91 -5.38 1.84 -8.59
C LEU A 91 -5.64 1.71 -7.10
N VAL A 92 -6.69 0.98 -6.74
CA VAL A 92 -6.98 0.67 -5.33
C VAL A 92 -6.56 -0.76 -5.04
N LEU A 93 -5.70 -0.91 -4.04
CA LEU A 93 -5.27 -2.20 -3.52
C LEU A 93 -5.91 -2.42 -2.16
N HIS A 94 -6.49 -3.60 -1.96
CA HIS A 94 -7.03 -4.03 -0.68
C HIS A 94 -6.05 -4.97 0.02
N LEU A 95 -5.66 -4.62 1.24
CA LEU A 95 -4.74 -5.38 2.07
C LEU A 95 -5.46 -6.35 3.01
N ASP A 96 -5.11 -7.64 2.94
CA ASP A 96 -5.35 -8.60 4.01
C ASP A 96 -4.17 -8.56 4.98
N ARG A 97 -4.35 -7.96 6.16
CA ARG A 97 -3.27 -7.81 7.15
C ARG A 97 -2.79 -9.11 7.77
N HIS A 98 -3.61 -10.17 7.75
CA HIS A 98 -3.25 -11.45 8.37
C HIS A 98 -2.41 -12.29 7.41
N LYS A 99 -2.74 -12.24 6.12
CA LYS A 99 -1.99 -12.93 5.07
C LYS A 99 -0.87 -12.09 4.47
N GLY A 100 -0.90 -10.78 4.69
CA GLY A 100 -0.06 -9.79 4.01
C GLY A 100 -0.32 -9.71 2.50
N SER A 101 -1.37 -10.36 1.99
CA SER A 101 -1.70 -10.38 0.56
C SER A 101 -2.47 -9.13 0.15
N LEU A 102 -2.23 -8.67 -1.07
CA LEU A 102 -2.94 -7.54 -1.69
C LEU A 102 -3.78 -8.04 -2.87
N ARG A 103 -4.93 -7.42 -3.10
CA ARG A 103 -5.75 -7.61 -4.31
C ARG A 103 -6.16 -6.27 -4.90
N GLY A 104 -6.20 -6.16 -6.22
CA GLY A 104 -6.82 -5.00 -6.88
C GLY A 104 -8.33 -4.99 -6.64
N LEU A 105 -8.89 -3.80 -6.45
CA LEU A 105 -10.34 -3.54 -6.41
C LEU A 105 -10.82 -2.91 -7.72
#